data_AF-A0A6N9UKG5-F1
#
_entry.id   AF-A0A6N9UKG5-F1
#
_cell.length_a   1.000
_cell.length_b   1.000
_cell.length_c   1.000
_cell.angle_alpha   90.00
_cell.angle_beta   90.00
_cell.angle_gamma   90.00
#
_symmetry.space_group_name_H-M   'P 1'
#
loop_
_entity.id
_entity.type
_entity.pdbx_description
1 polymer ?
#
loop_
_entity_poly.entity_id
_entity_poly.type
_entity_poly.pdbx_seq_one_letter_code
_entity_poly.pdbx_strand_id
1 'polypeptide(L)'
;PDDQLAAVRSAVRALGRRATPLTSRTAYHHPLLAEVQRAFRRLLRAQPVTPPTLPVYTAAAPGPARTPAQLRTVAAVHLSEPLALHRTLRALRLAGFTTYLDSGPRALLSTLARAGLPDCTTAAPSRTPAGLDRIRLRLTAVPR
;
A
#
# COMPACT_ATOMS: atom_id res chain seq x y z
N PRO A 1 -12.08 -4.12 -18.19
CA PRO A 1 -12.82 -5.40 -18.29
C PRO A 1 -14.29 -5.14 -17.93
N ASP A 2 -14.98 -4.44 -18.82
CA ASP A 2 -16.16 -3.66 -18.43
C ASP A 2 -17.37 -4.57 -18.18
N ASP A 3 -17.51 -5.63 -18.96
CA ASP A 3 -18.54 -6.67 -18.75
C ASP A 3 -18.37 -7.36 -17.39
N GLN A 4 -17.13 -7.69 -17.00
CA GLN A 4 -16.84 -8.30 -15.71
C GLN A 4 -17.18 -7.34 -14.56
N LEU A 5 -16.89 -6.05 -14.69
CA LEU A 5 -17.24 -5.03 -13.69
C LEU A 5 -18.76 -4.84 -13.60
N ALA A 6 -19.47 -4.89 -14.72
CA ALA A 6 -20.93 -4.82 -14.77
C ALA A 6 -21.58 -6.03 -14.07
N ALA A 7 -21.08 -7.24 -14.34
CA ALA A 7 -21.53 -8.47 -13.71
C ALA A 7 -21.34 -8.43 -12.18
N VAL A 8 -20.15 -8.04 -11.70
CA VAL A 8 -19.87 -7.88 -10.25
C VAL A 8 -20.81 -6.84 -9.63
N ARG A 9 -21.03 -5.70 -10.29
CA ARG A 9 -21.94 -4.66 -9.79
C ARG A 9 -23.38 -5.16 -9.67
N SER A 10 -23.85 -5.96 -10.63
CA SER A 10 -25.18 -6.58 -10.59
C SER A 10 -25.29 -7.55 -9.40
N ALA A 11 -24.31 -8.45 -9.24
CA ALA A 11 -24.28 -9.40 -8.14
C ALA A 11 -24.25 -8.71 -6.75
N VAL A 12 -23.43 -7.67 -6.59
CA VAL A 12 -23.36 -6.91 -5.31
C VAL A 12 -24.69 -6.21 -5.00
N ARG A 13 -25.39 -5.70 -6.03
CA ARG A 13 -26.71 -5.08 -5.87
C ARG A 13 -27.78 -6.09 -5.48
N ALA A 14 -27.77 -7.29 -6.07
CA ALA A 14 -28.68 -8.37 -5.71
C ALA A 14 -28.53 -8.78 -4.23
N LEU A 15 -27.32 -8.62 -3.66
CA LEU A 15 -27.05 -8.82 -2.23
C LEU A 15 -27.45 -7.61 -1.33
N GLY A 16 -28.14 -6.61 -1.88
CA GLY A 16 -28.53 -5.40 -1.15
C GLY A 16 -27.34 -4.49 -0.76
N ARG A 17 -26.19 -4.67 -1.41
CA ARG A 17 -24.98 -3.88 -1.14
C ARG A 17 -24.72 -2.86 -2.25
N ARG A 18 -23.96 -1.82 -1.91
CA ARG A 18 -23.53 -0.79 -2.86
C ARG A 18 -22.22 -1.20 -3.54
N ALA A 19 -22.16 -1.04 -4.85
CA ALA A 19 -20.94 -1.12 -5.65
C ALA A 19 -20.74 0.22 -6.38
N THR A 20 -19.61 0.87 -6.12
CA THR A 20 -19.26 2.16 -6.73
C THR A 20 -18.09 1.96 -7.71
N PRO A 21 -18.25 2.29 -9.00
CA PRO A 21 -17.14 2.26 -9.93
C PRO A 21 -16.13 3.35 -9.58
N LEU A 22 -14.83 3.01 -9.61
CA LEU A 22 -13.76 3.99 -9.46
C LEU A 22 -13.57 4.72 -10.79
N THR A 23 -13.20 6.01 -10.74
CA THR A 23 -12.97 6.85 -11.93
C THR A 23 -11.62 6.60 -12.62
N SER A 24 -10.88 5.57 -12.21
CA SER A 24 -9.60 5.22 -12.81
C SER A 24 -9.78 4.75 -14.24
N ARG A 25 -8.97 5.30 -15.15
CA ARG A 25 -8.88 4.83 -16.55
C ARG A 25 -7.99 3.60 -16.71
N THR A 26 -7.32 3.18 -15.63
CA THR A 26 -6.36 2.07 -15.64
C THR A 26 -6.84 0.99 -14.68
N ALA A 27 -6.83 -0.26 -15.15
CA ALA A 27 -7.09 -1.45 -14.35
C ALA A 27 -5.87 -1.81 -13.49
N TYR A 28 -5.50 -0.94 -12.55
CA TYR A 28 -4.41 -1.21 -11.60
C TYR A 28 -4.65 -2.53 -10.86
N HIS A 29 -3.56 -3.24 -10.55
CA HIS A 29 -3.60 -4.50 -9.81
C HIS A 29 -4.42 -5.61 -10.51
N HIS A 30 -4.53 -5.54 -11.85
CA HIS A 30 -5.26 -6.50 -12.67
C HIS A 30 -4.31 -7.21 -13.65
N PRO A 31 -4.54 -8.50 -13.97
CA PRO A 31 -3.77 -9.25 -14.97
C PRO A 31 -3.70 -8.60 -16.37
N LEU A 32 -4.61 -7.68 -16.69
CA LEU A 32 -4.58 -6.89 -17.93
C LEU A 32 -3.31 -6.02 -18.04
N LEU A 33 -2.63 -5.75 -16.93
CA LEU A 33 -1.37 -5.03 -16.90
C LEU A 33 -0.14 -5.93 -17.03
N ALA A 34 -0.27 -7.22 -17.35
CA ALA A 34 0.86 -8.14 -17.45
C ALA A 34 1.94 -7.68 -18.45
N GLU A 35 1.55 -7.08 -19.57
CA GLU A 35 2.51 -6.56 -20.55
C GLU A 35 3.22 -5.30 -20.05
N VAL A 36 2.47 -4.40 -19.41
CA VAL A 36 3.01 -3.19 -18.76
C VAL A 36 3.99 -3.60 -17.65
N GLN A 37 3.62 -4.57 -16.83
CA GLN A 37 4.50 -5.17 -15.83
C GLN A 37 5.78 -5.72 -16.47
N ARG A 38 5.68 -6.45 -17.59
CA ARG A 38 6.85 -6.99 -18.30
C ARG A 38 7.76 -5.87 -18.80
N ALA A 39 7.20 -4.82 -19.38
CA ALA A 39 7.95 -3.65 -19.83
C ALA A 39 8.62 -2.93 -18.66
N PHE A 40 7.88 -2.67 -17.58
CA PHE A 40 8.39 -2.02 -16.37
C PHE A 40 9.51 -2.82 -15.70
N ARG A 41 9.38 -4.16 -15.66
CA ARG A 41 10.45 -5.05 -15.18
C ARG A 41 11.75 -4.87 -15.96
N ARG A 42 11.69 -4.64 -17.28
CA ARG A 42 12.89 -4.36 -18.09
C ARG A 42 13.52 -3.02 -17.70
N LEU A 43 12.71 -1.98 -17.53
CA LEU A 43 13.18 -0.66 -17.12
C LEU A 43 13.85 -0.70 -15.74
N LEU A 44 13.26 -1.41 -14.77
CA LEU A 44 13.81 -1.55 -13.42
C LEU A 44 15.19 -2.22 -13.37
N ARG A 45 15.55 -3.05 -14.37
CA ARG A 45 16.88 -3.66 -14.43
C ARG A 45 17.99 -2.64 -14.68
N ALA A 46 17.69 -1.58 -15.44
CA ALA A 46 18.64 -0.51 -15.72
C ALA A 46 18.74 0.51 -14.57
N GLN A 47 17.84 0.47 -13.59
CA GLN A 47 17.83 1.43 -12.49
C GLN A 47 18.79 1.01 -11.37
N PRO A 48 19.66 1.93 -10.89
CA PRO A 48 20.47 1.68 -9.72
C PRO A 48 19.55 1.57 -8.49
N VAL A 49 19.72 0.48 -7.74
CA VAL A 49 18.98 0.24 -6.49
C VAL A 49 19.98 -0.30 -5.49
N THR A 50 20.15 0.43 -4.38
CA THR A 50 21.00 0.02 -3.27
C THR A 50 20.22 -0.90 -2.32
N PRO A 51 20.90 -1.77 -1.56
CA PRO A 51 20.26 -2.52 -0.49
C PRO A 51 19.60 -1.55 0.51
N PRO A 52 18.33 -1.80 0.90
CA PRO A 52 17.63 -0.91 1.80
C PRO A 52 18.22 -1.04 3.21
N THR A 53 18.45 0.10 3.87
CA THR A 53 18.93 0.15 5.26
C THR A 53 17.83 -0.18 6.28
N LEU A 54 16.57 -0.10 5.86
CA LEU A 54 15.39 -0.47 6.65
C LEU A 54 14.60 -1.58 5.94
N PRO A 55 13.94 -2.49 6.68
CA PRO A 55 13.07 -3.50 6.06
C PRO A 55 11.95 -2.84 5.25
N VAL A 56 11.81 -3.20 3.97
CA VAL A 56 10.76 -2.65 3.09
C VAL A 56 9.61 -3.64 2.99
N TYR A 57 8.53 -3.40 3.74
CA TYR A 57 7.30 -4.16 3.61
C TYR A 57 6.49 -3.65 2.41
N THR A 58 6.01 -4.56 1.57
CA THR A 58 5.20 -4.23 0.40
C THR A 58 3.88 -4.99 0.41
N ALA A 59 2.87 -4.47 -0.27
CA ALA A 59 1.58 -5.15 -0.45
C ALA A 59 1.62 -6.29 -1.48
N ALA A 60 2.78 -6.56 -2.07
CA ALA A 60 2.98 -7.58 -3.10
C ALA A 60 3.77 -8.81 -2.61
N ALA A 61 4.27 -8.80 -1.38
CA ALA A 61 5.05 -9.90 -0.81
C ALA A 61 4.63 -10.18 0.64
N PRO A 62 4.75 -11.43 1.13
CA PRO A 62 4.36 -11.80 2.49
C PRO A 62 5.32 -11.29 3.58
N GLY A 63 6.49 -10.76 3.20
CA GLY A 63 7.50 -10.28 4.14
C GLY A 63 8.33 -9.11 3.56
N PRO A 64 9.32 -8.62 4.31
CA PRO A 64 10.11 -7.47 3.89
C PRO A 64 11.06 -7.85 2.74
N ALA A 65 11.13 -6.96 1.75
CA ALA A 65 12.20 -6.96 0.77
C ALA A 65 13.49 -6.40 1.40
N ARG A 66 14.59 -7.11 1.21
CA ARG A 66 15.91 -6.82 1.81
C ARG A 66 17.02 -6.67 0.77
N THR A 67 16.76 -7.03 -0.48
CA THR A 67 17.75 -6.94 -1.56
C THR A 67 17.25 -6.08 -2.72
N PRO A 68 18.15 -5.47 -3.50
CA PRO A 68 17.77 -4.77 -4.73
C PRO A 68 16.97 -5.64 -5.71
N ALA A 69 17.29 -6.93 -5.81
CA ALA A 69 16.57 -7.87 -6.68
C ALA A 69 15.13 -8.10 -6.20
N GLN A 70 14.93 -8.26 -4.88
CA GLN A 70 13.60 -8.36 -4.29
C GLN A 70 12.80 -7.08 -4.52
N LEU A 71 13.40 -5.90 -4.28
CA LEU A 71 12.76 -4.60 -4.50
C LEU A 71 12.28 -4.41 -5.94
N ARG A 72 13.13 -4.73 -6.93
CA ARG A 72 12.74 -4.67 -8.34
C ARG A 72 11.60 -5.65 -8.66
N THR A 73 11.65 -6.84 -8.08
CA THR A 73 10.61 -7.86 -8.28
C THR A 73 9.27 -7.39 -7.74
N VAL A 74 9.22 -6.98 -6.47
CA VAL A 74 7.98 -6.50 -5.83
C VAL A 74 7.43 -5.26 -6.52
N ALA A 75 8.29 -4.32 -6.94
CA ALA A 75 7.87 -3.14 -7.69
C ALA A 75 7.23 -3.48 -9.04
N ALA A 76 7.78 -4.47 -9.76
CA ALA A 76 7.20 -4.92 -11.01
C ALA A 76 5.83 -5.57 -10.80
N VAL A 77 5.76 -6.60 -9.94
CA VAL A 77 4.50 -7.34 -9.72
C VAL A 77 3.40 -6.48 -9.11
N HIS A 78 3.73 -5.40 -8.39
CA HIS A 78 2.76 -4.48 -7.82
C HIS A 78 1.79 -3.87 -8.85
N LEU A 79 2.19 -3.74 -10.12
CA LEU A 79 1.34 -3.19 -11.16
C LEU A 79 0.13 -4.09 -11.49
N SER A 80 0.32 -5.41 -11.45
CA SER A 80 -0.66 -6.38 -11.94
C SER A 80 -1.26 -7.25 -10.84
N GLU A 81 -0.58 -7.37 -9.69
CA GLU A 81 -1.04 -8.18 -8.57
C GLU A 81 -1.97 -7.41 -7.63
N PRO A 82 -2.96 -8.09 -7.02
CA PRO A 82 -3.84 -7.49 -6.01
C PRO A 82 -3.09 -6.78 -4.88
N LEU A 83 -3.58 -5.61 -4.48
CA LEU A 83 -3.02 -4.83 -3.39
C LEU A 83 -3.42 -5.40 -2.01
N ALA A 84 -2.59 -6.26 -1.42
CA ALA A 84 -2.86 -6.91 -0.13
C ALA A 84 -2.45 -6.06 1.10
N LEU A 85 -2.80 -4.77 1.14
CA LEU A 85 -2.35 -3.84 2.20
C LEU A 85 -2.66 -4.33 3.64
N HIS A 86 -3.84 -4.94 3.85
CA HIS A 86 -4.22 -5.49 5.16
C HIS A 86 -3.23 -6.57 5.65
N ARG A 87 -2.70 -7.39 4.74
CA ARG A 87 -1.71 -8.42 5.08
C ARG A 87 -0.40 -7.77 5.50
N THR A 88 0.03 -6.74 4.78
CA THR A 88 1.24 -5.98 5.10
C THR A 88 1.13 -5.30 6.47
N LEU A 89 -0.01 -4.67 6.78
CA LEU A 89 -0.27 -4.06 8.08
C LEU A 89 -0.22 -5.09 9.22
N ARG A 90 -0.81 -6.27 9.02
CA ARG A 90 -0.73 -7.38 9.99
C ARG A 90 0.70 -7.90 10.16
N ALA A 91 1.45 -8.06 9.06
CA ALA A 91 2.86 -8.48 9.12
C ALA A 91 3.72 -7.47 9.90
N LEU A 92 3.49 -6.17 9.68
CA LEU A 92 4.13 -5.11 10.46
C LEU A 92 3.76 -5.21 11.96
N ARG A 93 2.48 -5.42 12.29
CA ARG A 93 2.04 -5.60 13.68
C ARG A 93 2.70 -6.81 14.35
N LEU A 94 2.76 -7.94 13.65
CA LEU A 94 3.43 -9.16 14.14
C LEU A 94 4.94 -8.96 14.32
N ALA A 95 5.55 -8.09 13.53
CA ALA A 95 6.95 -7.68 13.70
C ALA A 95 7.15 -6.65 14.83
N GLY A 96 6.12 -6.33 15.61
CA GLY A 96 6.18 -5.45 16.78
C GLY A 96 5.96 -3.97 16.50
N PHE A 97 5.65 -3.58 15.25
CA PHE A 97 5.35 -2.19 14.95
C PHE A 97 3.96 -1.81 15.47
N THR A 98 3.88 -0.71 16.22
CA THR A 98 2.62 -0.21 16.81
C THR A 98 2.26 1.20 16.34
N THR A 99 3.20 1.88 15.71
CA THR A 99 3.09 3.28 15.30
C THR A 99 3.35 3.43 13.80
N TYR A 100 2.44 4.10 13.11
CA TYR A 100 2.42 4.23 11.65
C TYR A 100 2.37 5.70 11.24
N LEU A 101 3.30 6.11 10.38
CA LEU A 101 3.34 7.45 9.79
C LEU A 101 2.89 7.38 8.33
N ASP A 102 1.86 8.14 7.98
CA ASP A 102 1.36 8.30 6.62
C ASP A 102 1.87 9.59 6.00
N SER A 103 2.77 9.46 5.02
CA SER A 103 3.32 10.57 4.24
C SER A 103 2.39 11.06 3.13
N GLY A 104 1.26 10.38 2.89
CA GLY A 104 0.31 10.71 1.85
C GLY A 104 -0.57 11.90 2.24
N PRO A 105 -0.88 12.83 1.32
CA PRO A 105 -1.53 14.09 1.67
C PRO A 105 -2.89 13.87 2.33
N ARG A 106 -3.63 12.80 2.04
CA ARG A 106 -5.02 12.64 2.50
C ARG A 106 -5.18 11.77 3.75
N ALA A 107 -4.10 11.38 4.42
CA ALA A 107 -4.16 10.50 5.60
C ALA A 107 -4.93 9.18 5.35
N LEU A 108 -4.95 8.71 4.10
CA LEU A 108 -5.73 7.54 3.70
C LEU A 108 -5.18 6.27 4.35
N LEU A 109 -3.86 6.09 4.33
CA LEU A 109 -3.23 4.91 4.92
C LEU A 109 -3.36 4.91 6.44
N SER A 110 -3.31 6.08 7.08
CA SER A 110 -3.62 6.20 8.50
C SER A 110 -5.06 5.78 8.83
N THR A 111 -6.02 6.17 7.99
CA THR A 111 -7.42 5.73 8.14
C THR A 111 -7.56 4.23 7.98
N LEU A 112 -6.92 3.64 6.96
CA LEU A 112 -6.94 2.20 6.71
C LEU A 112 -6.22 1.41 7.82
N ALA A 113 -5.12 1.94 8.37
CA ALA A 113 -4.39 1.35 9.47
C ALA A 113 -5.27 1.26 10.73
N ARG A 114 -5.92 2.36 11.14
CA ARG A 114 -6.85 2.35 12.30
C ARG A 114 -8.03 1.41 12.10
N ALA A 115 -8.54 1.29 10.87
CA ALA A 115 -9.62 0.36 10.57
C ALA A 115 -9.19 -1.11 10.61
N GLY A 116 -7.93 -1.41 10.26
CA GLY A 116 -7.41 -2.78 10.18
C GLY A 116 -6.63 -3.27 11.41
N LEU A 117 -6.19 -2.34 12.27
CA LEU A 117 -5.35 -2.60 13.43
C LEU A 117 -5.93 -1.86 14.66
N PRO A 118 -6.65 -2.57 15.54
CA PRO A 118 -7.06 -2.01 16.84
C PRO A 118 -5.83 -1.54 17.63
N ASP A 119 -5.97 -0.45 18.38
CA ASP A 119 -4.93 0.09 19.27
C ASP A 119 -3.59 0.41 18.58
N CYS A 120 -3.63 0.88 17.34
CA CYS A 120 -2.45 1.42 16.67
C CYS A 120 -2.37 2.95 16.80
N THR A 121 -1.16 3.47 16.94
CA THR A 121 -0.91 4.91 16.83
C THR A 121 -0.68 5.27 15.37
N THR A 122 -1.39 6.27 14.85
CA THR A 122 -1.19 6.76 13.49
C THR A 122 -0.94 8.26 13.47
N ALA A 123 -0.05 8.73 12.58
CA ALA A 123 0.17 10.14 12.33
C ALA A 123 0.11 10.42 10.81
N ALA A 124 -0.53 11.53 10.42
CA ALA A 124 -0.68 11.93 9.02
C ALA A 124 -1.00 13.43 8.90
N PRO A 125 -0.78 14.02 7.71
CA PRO A 125 0.45 14.03 6.93
C PRO A 125 1.39 15.17 7.34
N SER A 126 2.68 14.99 7.08
CA SER A 126 3.59 16.12 6.98
C SER A 126 3.48 16.74 5.59
N ARG A 127 2.63 17.76 5.42
CA ARG A 127 2.63 18.59 4.19
C ARG A 127 3.50 19.84 4.32
N THR A 128 3.94 20.17 5.53
CA THR A 128 4.73 21.36 5.88
C THR A 128 5.70 21.03 7.02
N PRO A 129 6.78 21.81 7.22
CA PRO A 129 7.67 21.64 8.38
C PRO A 129 6.95 21.65 9.74
N ALA A 130 5.95 22.52 9.93
CA ALA A 130 5.12 22.53 11.14
C ALA A 130 4.32 21.23 11.35
N GLY A 131 4.03 20.49 10.26
CA GLY A 131 3.47 19.14 10.33
C GLY A 131 4.45 18.13 10.93
N LEU A 132 5.75 18.23 10.60
CA LEU A 132 6.79 17.37 11.17
C LEU A 132 6.93 17.57 12.67
N ASP A 133 6.89 18.82 13.16
CA ASP A 133 7.00 19.09 14.60
C ASP A 133 5.82 18.49 15.37
N ARG A 134 4.60 18.61 14.84
CA ARG A 134 3.41 17.97 15.42
C ARG A 134 3.49 16.45 15.40
N ILE A 135 4.02 15.87 14.32
CA ILE A 135 4.27 14.43 14.23
C ILE A 135 5.29 14.03 15.30
N ARG A 136 6.41 14.75 15.40
CA ARG A 136 7.46 14.49 16.37
C ARG A 136 6.92 14.52 17.79
N LEU A 137 6.21 15.59 18.17
CA LEU A 137 5.59 15.72 19.49
C LEU A 137 4.64 14.56 19.82
N ARG A 138 3.76 14.18 18.87
CA ARG A 138 2.83 13.06 19.07
C ARG A 138 3.55 11.72 19.24
N LEU A 139 4.61 11.51 18.48
CA LEU A 139 5.40 10.27 18.54
C LEU A 139 6.25 10.17 19.82
N THR A 140 6.66 11.30 20.39
CA THR A 140 7.47 11.35 21.62
C THR A 140 6.66 11.46 22.91
N ALA A 141 5.39 11.87 22.83
CA ALA A 141 4.52 12.06 23.99
C ALA A 141 3.78 10.79 24.45
N VAL A 142 3.81 9.71 23.67
CA VAL A 142 3.29 8.40 24.11
C VAL A 142 4.32 7.78 25.07
N PRO A 143 3.97 7.51 26.34
CA PRO A 143 4.88 6.83 27.26
C PRO A 143 5.27 5.46 26.68
N ARG A 144 6.56 5.13 26.74
CA ARG A 144 7.08 3.83 26.30
C ARG A 144 6.56 2.68 27.16
#